data_AF-A0AAJ0EP98-F1
#
_entry.id   AF-A0AAJ0EP98-F1
#
_cell.length_a   1.000
_cell.length_b   1.000
_cell.length_c   1.000
_cell.angle_alpha   90.00
_cell.angle_beta   90.00
_cell.angle_gamma   90.00
#
_symmetry.space_group_name_H-M   'P 1'
#
loop_
_entity.id
_entity.type
_entity.pdbx_description
1 polymer ?
#
loop_
_entity_poly.entity_id
_entity_poly.type
_entity_poly.pdbx_seq_one_letter_code
_entity_poly.pdbx_strand_id
1 'polypeptide(L)'
;MVTRAQVQHSNAALTAQTAPRTAVFFGGTSGIGKLTLIELVSLGHPIRVYIAGRKATEPAMRPVLEDLRRKNPRAELVWVEAEVSLLAETRRVCEVVKEKETSLIFLCLTAGYAPFGGRNDTSEGIDVCHSLEYYSRMLATLHLLPLLRASASASTSTSSSPGPTPRVLTVLAGSMLSTRIDATDLNLTRSSPSSGSSRLFGFKTQTHMAIMNTLFLDTLAADPANAGVGFVHNWPGAVDTGNMARYHTPTWWSPFPLTNLLRPLFLVMGFEEREAGERHVYLGTSGRFGGRNEQKEGEGEKGCKNTRGEEGRNGLFLVNHKGEVSYSESALEALRGDVQGKVWDLTMEILGPFL
;
A
#
# COMPACT_ATOMS: atom_id res chain seq x y z
N MET A 1 21.23 -1.92 -4.02
CA MET A 1 20.00 -1.48 -4.70
C MET A 1 19.42 -2.69 -5.43
N VAL A 2 18.11 -2.91 -5.42
CA VAL A 2 17.49 -3.94 -6.29
C VAL A 2 17.46 -3.38 -7.71
N THR A 3 18.18 -4.06 -8.61
CA THR A 3 18.30 -3.65 -10.03
C THR A 3 17.01 -3.96 -10.79
N ARG A 4 16.76 -3.23 -11.89
CA ARG A 4 15.63 -3.51 -12.78
C ARG A 4 15.68 -4.95 -13.33
N ALA A 5 16.86 -5.46 -13.64
CA ALA A 5 17.03 -6.84 -14.11
C ALA A 5 16.59 -7.87 -13.06
N GLN A 6 16.90 -7.67 -11.77
CA GLN A 6 16.42 -8.52 -10.69
C GLN A 6 14.89 -8.49 -10.55
N VAL A 7 14.31 -7.28 -10.61
CA VAL A 7 12.85 -7.09 -10.59
C VAL A 7 12.18 -7.84 -11.74
N GLN A 8 12.69 -7.66 -12.96
CA GLN A 8 12.14 -8.31 -14.16
C GLN A 8 12.31 -9.83 -14.11
N HIS A 9 13.47 -10.32 -13.66
CA HIS A 9 13.71 -11.74 -13.48
C HIS A 9 12.74 -12.37 -12.47
N SER A 10 12.56 -11.73 -11.31
CA SER A 10 11.64 -12.21 -10.28
C SER A 10 10.18 -12.22 -10.76
N ASN A 11 9.74 -11.17 -11.48
CA ASN A 11 8.38 -11.12 -12.02
C ASN A 11 8.16 -12.16 -13.14
N ALA A 12 9.15 -12.37 -14.02
CA ALA A 12 9.08 -13.34 -15.10
C ALA A 12 9.13 -14.80 -14.59
N ALA A 13 9.67 -15.03 -13.39
CA ALA A 13 9.70 -16.35 -12.74
C ALA A 13 8.35 -16.76 -12.12
N LEU A 14 7.35 -15.86 -12.10
CA LEU A 14 6.01 -16.20 -11.63
C LEU A 14 5.36 -17.24 -12.56
N THR A 15 4.62 -18.16 -11.96
CA THR A 15 3.87 -19.21 -12.65
C THR A 15 2.38 -19.07 -12.33
N ALA A 16 1.53 -19.85 -12.99
CA ALA A 16 0.09 -19.88 -12.64
C ALA A 16 -0.17 -20.42 -11.21
N GLN A 17 0.83 -21.05 -10.59
CA GLN A 17 0.79 -21.55 -9.22
C GLN A 17 1.29 -20.51 -8.22
N THR A 18 2.31 -19.70 -8.58
CA THR A 18 2.95 -18.74 -7.67
C THR A 18 2.52 -17.29 -7.88
N ALA A 19 1.83 -16.97 -8.97
CA ALA A 19 1.23 -15.66 -9.19
C ALA A 19 -0.03 -15.45 -8.33
N PRO A 20 -0.34 -14.20 -7.92
CA PRO A 20 -1.59 -13.89 -7.25
C PRO A 20 -2.81 -14.30 -8.08
N ARG A 21 -3.69 -15.11 -7.49
CA ARG A 21 -4.97 -15.50 -8.10
C ARG A 21 -6.10 -14.51 -7.81
N THR A 22 -6.04 -13.86 -6.65
CA THR A 22 -7.00 -12.83 -6.24
C THR A 22 -6.22 -11.63 -5.73
N ALA A 23 -6.57 -10.45 -6.23
CA ALA A 23 -6.00 -9.19 -5.81
C ALA A 23 -7.08 -8.10 -5.62
N VAL A 24 -6.83 -7.18 -4.69
CA VAL A 24 -7.71 -6.04 -4.40
C VAL A 24 -6.87 -4.76 -4.41
N PHE A 25 -7.33 -3.75 -5.15
CA PHE A 25 -6.63 -2.48 -5.32
C PHE A 25 -7.48 -1.32 -4.78
N PHE A 26 -6.99 -0.67 -3.73
CA PHE A 26 -7.43 0.64 -3.28
C PHE A 26 -6.44 1.68 -3.81
N GLY A 27 -6.84 2.46 -4.82
CA GLY A 27 -5.94 3.38 -5.53
C GLY A 27 -5.42 2.85 -6.88
N GLY A 28 -6.05 1.84 -7.46
CA GLY A 28 -5.68 1.24 -8.75
C GLY A 28 -6.00 2.08 -10.01
N THR A 29 -6.50 3.32 -9.86
CA THR A 29 -7.04 4.14 -10.96
C THR A 29 -6.08 5.21 -11.47
N SER A 30 -4.99 5.48 -10.75
CA SER A 30 -3.95 6.43 -11.16
C SER A 30 -2.61 6.11 -10.51
N GLY A 31 -1.53 6.69 -11.05
CA GLY A 31 -0.19 6.58 -10.48
C GLY A 31 0.27 5.14 -10.24
N ILE A 32 0.95 4.93 -9.12
CA ILE A 32 1.59 3.65 -8.76
C ILE A 32 0.60 2.49 -8.76
N GLY A 33 -0.59 2.65 -8.18
CA GLY A 33 -1.58 1.56 -8.12
C GLY A 33 -2.03 1.13 -9.53
N LYS A 34 -2.25 2.08 -10.43
CA LYS A 34 -2.59 1.79 -11.85
C LYS A 34 -1.45 1.09 -12.57
N LEU A 35 -0.21 1.55 -12.39
CA LEU A 35 0.96 0.94 -13.02
C LEU A 35 1.19 -0.49 -12.51
N THR A 36 1.03 -0.71 -11.20
CA THR A 36 1.10 -2.04 -10.59
C THR A 36 0.02 -2.96 -11.14
N LEU A 37 -1.23 -2.48 -11.29
CA LEU A 37 -2.32 -3.23 -11.90
C LEU A 37 -2.00 -3.64 -13.34
N ILE A 38 -1.49 -2.70 -14.15
CA ILE A 38 -1.13 -2.94 -15.55
C ILE A 38 -0.06 -4.03 -15.65
N GLU A 39 1.03 -3.90 -14.90
CA GLU A 39 2.13 -4.86 -14.95
C GLU A 39 1.72 -6.23 -14.41
N LEU A 40 0.99 -6.29 -13.29
CA LEU A 40 0.53 -7.55 -12.70
C LEU A 40 -0.35 -8.36 -13.67
N VAL A 41 -1.32 -7.69 -14.31
CA VAL A 41 -2.23 -8.36 -15.25
C VAL A 41 -1.51 -8.73 -16.55
N SER A 42 -0.54 -7.92 -16.98
CA SER A 42 0.24 -8.15 -18.21
C SER A 42 1.19 -9.35 -18.13
N LEU A 43 1.48 -9.88 -16.92
CA LEU A 43 2.17 -11.17 -16.77
C LEU A 43 1.37 -12.34 -17.37
N GLY A 44 0.08 -12.15 -17.64
CA GLY A 44 -0.73 -13.10 -18.39
C GLY A 44 -1.28 -14.25 -17.56
N HIS A 45 -0.97 -14.37 -16.27
CA HIS A 45 -1.48 -15.45 -15.40
C HIS A 45 -2.98 -15.28 -15.10
N PRO A 46 -3.71 -16.37 -14.78
CA PRO A 46 -5.08 -16.28 -14.28
C PRO A 46 -5.13 -15.46 -12.99
N ILE A 47 -5.94 -14.40 -12.98
CA ILE A 47 -6.09 -13.51 -11.84
C ILE A 47 -7.47 -12.86 -11.85
N ARG A 48 -8.11 -12.76 -10.68
CA ARG A 48 -9.25 -11.89 -10.46
C ARG A 48 -8.81 -10.66 -9.68
N VAL A 49 -9.11 -9.48 -10.22
CA VAL A 49 -8.69 -8.21 -9.62
C VAL A 49 -9.91 -7.33 -9.35
N TYR A 50 -10.10 -7.00 -8.08
CA TYR A 50 -11.08 -6.01 -7.63
C TYR A 50 -10.43 -4.62 -7.60
N ILE A 51 -11.02 -3.69 -8.33
CA ILE A 51 -10.49 -2.34 -8.51
C ILE A 51 -11.48 -1.36 -7.91
N ALA A 52 -11.19 -0.88 -6.71
CA ALA A 52 -11.98 0.15 -6.06
C ALA A 52 -11.67 1.51 -6.68
N GLY A 53 -12.68 2.19 -7.21
CA GLY A 53 -12.49 3.45 -7.92
C GLY A 53 -13.72 4.34 -7.89
N ARG A 54 -13.51 5.65 -7.90
CA ARG A 54 -14.61 6.62 -7.95
C ARG A 54 -15.28 6.58 -9.32
N LYS A 55 -16.59 6.81 -9.37
CA LYS A 55 -17.36 6.95 -10.62
C LYS A 55 -16.69 7.89 -11.63
N ALA A 56 -16.22 9.04 -11.16
CA ALA A 56 -15.55 10.04 -11.99
C ALA A 56 -14.27 9.53 -12.69
N THR A 57 -13.65 8.46 -12.18
CA THR A 57 -12.43 7.87 -12.77
C THR A 57 -12.71 6.71 -13.72
N GLU A 58 -13.93 6.18 -13.74
CA GLU A 58 -14.30 5.03 -14.56
C GLU A 58 -14.10 5.27 -16.07
N PRO A 59 -14.50 6.42 -16.67
CA PRO A 59 -14.32 6.64 -18.10
C PRO A 59 -12.85 6.59 -18.55
N ALA A 60 -11.93 7.11 -17.72
CA ALA A 60 -10.50 7.07 -18.00
C ALA A 60 -9.88 5.67 -17.80
N MET A 61 -10.49 4.84 -16.95
CA MET A 61 -10.05 3.47 -16.71
C MET A 61 -10.60 2.46 -17.73
N ARG A 62 -11.78 2.71 -18.31
CA ARG A 62 -12.41 1.82 -19.29
C ARG A 62 -11.46 1.35 -20.41
N PRO A 63 -10.77 2.23 -21.17
CA PRO A 63 -9.86 1.79 -22.23
C PRO A 63 -8.66 0.98 -21.70
N VAL A 64 -8.18 1.29 -20.48
CA VAL A 64 -7.09 0.56 -19.83
C VAL A 64 -7.54 -0.87 -19.50
N LEU A 65 -8.72 -1.02 -18.90
CA LEU A 65 -9.25 -2.33 -18.54
C LEU A 65 -9.59 -3.17 -19.77
N GLU A 66 -10.10 -2.56 -20.85
CA GLU A 66 -10.30 -3.24 -22.13
C GLU A 66 -8.99 -3.74 -22.74
N ASP A 67 -7.94 -2.92 -22.72
CA ASP A 67 -6.62 -3.33 -23.19
C ASP A 67 -6.03 -4.49 -22.36
N LEU A 68 -6.16 -4.43 -21.04
CA LEU A 68 -5.71 -5.50 -20.16
C LEU A 68 -6.48 -6.80 -20.37
N ARG A 69 -7.80 -6.75 -20.61
CA ARG A 69 -8.60 -7.93 -20.96
C ARG A 69 -8.17 -8.56 -22.29
N ARG A 70 -7.77 -7.75 -23.27
CA ARG A 70 -7.21 -8.26 -24.54
C ARG A 70 -5.85 -8.92 -24.34
N LYS A 71 -4.95 -8.29 -23.56
CA LYS A 71 -3.61 -8.81 -23.27
C LYS A 71 -3.64 -10.08 -22.42
N ASN A 72 -4.56 -10.15 -21.47
CA ASN A 72 -4.74 -11.31 -20.62
C ASN A 72 -6.23 -11.72 -20.57
N PRO A 73 -6.70 -12.54 -21.52
CA PRO A 73 -8.07 -13.06 -21.53
C PRO A 73 -8.40 -13.96 -20.33
N ARG A 74 -7.40 -14.38 -19.55
CA ARG A 74 -7.56 -15.17 -18.33
C ARG A 74 -7.76 -14.30 -17.08
N ALA A 75 -7.66 -12.98 -17.21
CA ALA A 75 -7.89 -12.05 -16.11
C ALA A 75 -9.37 -11.66 -16.02
N GLU A 76 -9.90 -11.68 -14.80
CA GLU A 76 -11.21 -11.11 -14.48
C GLU A 76 -11.02 -9.78 -13.76
N LEU A 77 -11.32 -8.68 -14.45
CA LEU A 77 -11.18 -7.32 -13.91
C LEU A 77 -12.54 -6.80 -13.45
N VAL A 78 -12.74 -6.75 -12.13
CA VAL A 78 -13.98 -6.35 -11.46
C VAL A 78 -13.85 -4.90 -11.00
N TRP A 79 -14.61 -4.01 -11.63
CA TRP A 79 -14.74 -2.63 -11.18
C TRP A 79 -15.72 -2.54 -10.01
N VAL A 80 -15.30 -1.91 -8.92
CA VAL A 80 -16.19 -1.61 -7.78
C VAL A 80 -16.19 -0.10 -7.58
N GLU A 81 -17.28 0.54 -7.97
CA GLU A 81 -17.47 1.98 -7.72
C GLU A 81 -17.42 2.22 -6.21
N ALA A 82 -16.55 3.12 -5.74
CA ALA A 82 -16.43 3.48 -4.33
C ALA A 82 -15.71 4.83 -4.13
N GLU A 83 -16.19 5.64 -3.20
CA GLU A 83 -15.46 6.79 -2.65
C GLU A 83 -14.72 6.34 -1.37
N VAL A 84 -13.54 5.76 -1.54
CA VAL A 84 -12.79 5.10 -0.45
C VAL A 84 -12.20 6.07 0.58
N SER A 85 -12.40 7.38 0.41
CA SER A 85 -12.23 8.34 1.52
C SER A 85 -13.33 8.21 2.58
N LEU A 86 -14.44 7.53 2.27
CA LEU A 86 -15.44 7.12 3.24
C LEU A 86 -15.16 5.70 3.72
N LEU A 87 -15.11 5.49 5.03
CA LEU A 87 -14.87 4.19 5.65
C LEU A 87 -16.04 3.24 5.42
N ALA A 88 -17.28 3.74 5.37
CA ALA A 88 -18.45 2.94 5.00
C ALA A 88 -18.29 2.31 3.60
N GLU A 89 -17.77 3.07 2.63
CA GLU A 89 -17.52 2.57 1.29
C GLU A 89 -16.36 1.57 1.25
N THR A 90 -15.33 1.79 2.07
CA THR A 90 -14.22 0.83 2.24
C THR A 90 -14.71 -0.51 2.78
N ARG A 91 -15.56 -0.49 3.82
CA ARG A 91 -16.23 -1.68 4.36
C ARG A 91 -17.04 -2.39 3.28
N ARG A 92 -17.91 -1.66 2.56
CA ARG A 92 -18.76 -2.22 1.51
C ARG A 92 -17.96 -2.90 0.40
N VAL A 93 -16.86 -2.29 -0.05
CA VAL A 93 -15.94 -2.92 -1.02
C VAL A 93 -15.40 -4.24 -0.47
N CYS A 94 -14.96 -4.26 0.80
CA CYS A 94 -14.44 -5.48 1.42
C CYS A 94 -15.53 -6.57 1.58
N GLU A 95 -16.77 -6.20 1.85
CA GLU A 95 -17.92 -7.13 1.89
C GLU A 95 -18.16 -7.76 0.52
N VAL A 96 -18.16 -6.97 -0.56
CA VAL A 96 -18.26 -7.49 -1.94
C VAL A 96 -17.17 -8.52 -2.25
N VAL A 97 -15.93 -8.28 -1.78
CA VAL A 97 -14.82 -9.22 -1.96
C VAL A 97 -15.06 -10.49 -1.14
N LYS A 98 -15.41 -10.37 0.14
CA LYS A 98 -15.67 -11.52 1.04
C LYS A 98 -16.84 -12.40 0.60
N GLU A 99 -17.84 -11.83 -0.07
CA GLU A 99 -18.96 -12.59 -0.63
C GLU A 99 -18.54 -13.48 -1.81
N LYS A 100 -17.47 -13.13 -2.52
CA LYS A 100 -17.06 -13.78 -3.78
C LYS A 100 -15.80 -14.62 -3.65
N GLU A 101 -14.98 -14.32 -2.64
CA GLU A 101 -13.64 -14.89 -2.49
C GLU A 101 -13.50 -15.62 -1.16
N THR A 102 -12.89 -16.80 -1.20
CA THR A 102 -12.49 -17.56 0.00
C THR A 102 -11.03 -17.33 0.38
N SER A 103 -10.27 -16.65 -0.48
CA SER A 103 -8.84 -16.40 -0.29
C SER A 103 -8.42 -15.12 -1.01
N LEU A 104 -7.41 -14.44 -0.47
CA LEU A 104 -6.81 -13.24 -1.06
C LEU A 104 -5.29 -13.36 -1.05
N ILE A 105 -4.62 -13.10 -2.17
CA ILE A 105 -3.16 -13.14 -2.24
C ILE A 105 -2.55 -11.74 -2.20
N PHE A 106 -3.14 -10.75 -2.85
CA PHE A 106 -2.52 -9.44 -2.93
C PHE A 106 -3.48 -8.29 -2.62
N LEU A 107 -3.23 -7.58 -1.53
CA LEU A 107 -3.92 -6.34 -1.18
C LEU A 107 -2.99 -5.15 -1.45
N CYS A 108 -3.33 -4.34 -2.43
CA CYS A 108 -2.55 -3.18 -2.87
C CYS A 108 -3.24 -1.88 -2.43
N LEU A 109 -2.60 -1.13 -1.54
CA LEU A 109 -3.13 0.05 -0.87
C LEU A 109 -2.28 1.28 -1.21
N THR A 110 -2.72 2.04 -2.21
CA THR A 110 -2.00 3.21 -2.74
C THR A 110 -2.86 4.47 -2.79
N ALA A 111 -4.13 4.39 -2.40
CA ALA A 111 -5.03 5.54 -2.37
C ALA A 111 -4.47 6.65 -1.48
N GLY A 112 -4.48 7.89 -1.95
CA GLY A 112 -3.87 9.00 -1.22
C GLY A 112 -3.73 10.23 -2.11
N TYR A 113 -3.45 11.36 -1.45
CA TYR A 113 -2.96 12.53 -2.15
C TYR A 113 -2.18 13.46 -1.22
N ALA A 114 -1.40 14.40 -1.77
CA ALA A 114 -0.65 15.35 -0.96
C ALA A 114 -1.52 16.56 -0.55
N PRO A 115 -1.87 16.75 0.74
CA PRO A 115 -2.91 17.70 1.15
C PRO A 115 -2.35 19.09 1.42
N PHE A 116 -1.72 19.70 0.42
CA PHE A 116 -1.17 21.06 0.54
C PHE A 116 -2.23 22.17 0.57
N GLY A 117 -3.50 21.82 0.35
CA GLY A 117 -4.64 22.72 0.56
C GLY A 117 -5.10 22.85 2.02
N GLY A 118 -4.49 22.10 2.95
CA GLY A 118 -4.93 22.05 4.35
C GLY A 118 -5.87 20.87 4.65
N ARG A 119 -6.46 20.90 5.85
CA ARG A 119 -7.40 19.87 6.30
C ARG A 119 -8.72 19.97 5.53
N ASN A 120 -9.22 18.84 5.07
CA ASN A 120 -10.51 18.72 4.40
C ASN A 120 -11.22 17.48 4.92
N ASP A 121 -12.31 17.64 5.67
CA ASP A 121 -12.99 16.52 6.32
C ASP A 121 -14.04 15.89 5.41
N THR A 122 -14.18 14.57 5.50
CA THR A 122 -15.27 13.81 4.92
C THR A 122 -16.56 14.06 5.69
N SER A 123 -17.69 13.55 5.17
CA SER A 123 -18.95 13.52 5.92
C SER A 123 -18.89 12.66 7.19
N GLU A 124 -17.86 11.83 7.36
CA GLU A 124 -17.60 11.02 8.55
C GLU A 124 -16.69 11.74 9.57
N GLY A 125 -16.30 12.99 9.32
CA GLY A 125 -15.48 13.80 10.24
C GLY A 125 -13.99 13.46 10.23
N ILE A 126 -13.53 12.68 9.25
CA ILE A 126 -12.13 12.29 9.08
C ILE A 126 -11.53 13.12 7.95
N ASP A 127 -10.31 13.63 8.12
CA ASP A 127 -9.63 14.30 7.01
C ASP A 127 -9.49 13.34 5.82
N VAL A 128 -9.83 13.80 4.61
CA VAL A 128 -9.85 12.99 3.38
C VAL A 128 -8.48 12.36 3.13
N CYS A 129 -7.38 13.07 3.38
CA CYS A 129 -6.04 12.51 3.23
C CYS A 129 -5.76 11.46 4.31
N HIS A 130 -6.13 11.72 5.57
CA HIS A 130 -5.97 10.73 6.65
C HIS A 130 -6.76 9.46 6.38
N SER A 131 -7.98 9.61 5.86
CA SER A 131 -8.81 8.47 5.47
C SER A 131 -8.17 7.67 4.34
N LEU A 132 -7.76 8.32 3.24
CA LEU A 132 -7.17 7.64 2.08
C LEU A 132 -5.80 7.01 2.39
N GLU A 133 -4.93 7.74 3.10
CA GLU A 133 -3.56 7.33 3.35
C GLU A 133 -3.40 6.38 4.54
N TYR A 134 -4.37 6.34 5.46
CA TYR A 134 -4.28 5.53 6.66
C TYR A 134 -5.55 4.76 7.01
N TYR A 135 -6.65 5.41 7.40
CA TYR A 135 -7.78 4.70 8.03
C TYR A 135 -8.46 3.70 7.09
N SER A 136 -8.72 4.07 5.82
CA SER A 136 -9.28 3.13 4.83
C SER A 136 -8.34 1.95 4.57
N ARG A 137 -7.02 2.16 4.61
CA ARG A 137 -6.02 1.12 4.41
C ARG A 137 -6.03 0.12 5.57
N MET A 138 -6.10 0.61 6.81
CA MET A 138 -6.14 -0.25 7.99
C MET A 138 -7.47 -1.01 8.06
N LEU A 139 -8.59 -0.34 7.76
CA LEU A 139 -9.92 -0.97 7.70
C LEU A 139 -9.97 -2.08 6.65
N ALA A 140 -9.50 -1.80 5.43
CA ALA A 140 -9.43 -2.81 4.37
C ALA A 140 -8.53 -3.99 4.76
N THR A 141 -7.39 -3.71 5.41
CA THR A 141 -6.47 -4.74 5.90
C THR A 141 -7.15 -5.62 6.95
N LEU A 142 -7.82 -5.04 7.94
CA LEU A 142 -8.54 -5.79 8.99
C LEU A 142 -9.67 -6.65 8.42
N HIS A 143 -10.51 -6.10 7.53
CA HIS A 143 -11.61 -6.87 6.93
C HIS A 143 -11.16 -8.01 6.04
N LEU A 144 -10.04 -7.84 5.32
CA LEU A 144 -9.55 -8.84 4.36
C LEU A 144 -8.49 -9.77 4.95
N LEU A 145 -8.03 -9.51 6.18
CA LEU A 145 -7.11 -10.37 6.94
C LEU A 145 -7.58 -11.84 7.01
N PRO A 146 -8.87 -12.15 7.25
CA PRO A 146 -9.33 -13.54 7.23
C PRO A 146 -9.06 -14.26 5.90
N LEU A 147 -9.23 -13.58 4.76
CA LEU A 147 -8.96 -14.15 3.43
C LEU A 147 -7.46 -14.30 3.17
N LEU A 148 -6.64 -13.36 3.64
CA LEU A 148 -5.17 -13.44 3.58
C LEU A 148 -4.65 -14.62 4.43
N ARG A 149 -5.20 -14.81 5.64
CA ARG A 149 -4.87 -15.95 6.53
C ARG A 149 -5.29 -17.28 5.92
N ALA A 150 -6.46 -17.34 5.27
CA ALA A 150 -6.92 -18.53 4.57
C ALA A 150 -5.95 -18.93 3.44
N SER A 151 -5.48 -17.97 2.64
CA SER A 151 -4.45 -18.19 1.63
C SER A 151 -3.15 -18.74 2.23
N ALA A 152 -2.67 -18.12 3.31
CA ALA A 152 -1.44 -18.55 3.96
C ALA A 152 -1.54 -20.00 4.45
N SER A 153 -2.66 -20.34 5.07
CA SER A 153 -2.91 -21.69 5.59
C SER A 153 -2.93 -22.72 4.46
N ALA A 154 -3.61 -22.43 3.34
CA ALA A 154 -3.62 -23.30 2.16
C ALA A 154 -2.21 -23.55 1.63
N SER A 155 -1.37 -22.51 1.53
CA SER A 155 0.02 -22.62 1.07
C SER A 155 0.92 -23.49 1.97
N THR A 156 0.58 -23.65 3.27
CA THR A 156 1.35 -24.51 4.20
C THR A 156 1.01 -25.99 4.10
N SER A 157 -0.13 -26.35 3.51
CA SER A 157 -0.68 -27.71 3.50
C SER A 157 -0.17 -28.60 2.36
N THR A 158 0.38 -28.01 1.28
CA THR A 158 0.90 -28.74 0.10
C THR A 158 2.40 -28.94 0.19
N SER A 159 2.86 -30.18 0.37
CA SER A 159 4.25 -30.54 0.70
C SER A 159 5.25 -30.54 -0.47
N SER A 160 4.85 -30.17 -1.69
CA SER A 160 5.69 -30.30 -2.89
C SER A 160 6.03 -29.00 -3.58
N SER A 161 5.34 -27.89 -3.28
CA SER A 161 5.64 -26.55 -3.77
C SER A 161 4.87 -25.52 -2.93
N PRO A 162 5.53 -24.61 -2.20
CA PRO A 162 4.84 -23.57 -1.46
C PRO A 162 4.10 -22.65 -2.42
N GLY A 163 2.80 -22.45 -2.16
CA GLY A 163 1.97 -21.49 -2.88
C GLY A 163 2.41 -20.03 -2.63
N PRO A 164 1.76 -19.05 -3.28
CA PRO A 164 2.10 -17.64 -3.09
C PRO A 164 1.94 -17.23 -1.64
N THR A 165 2.82 -16.35 -1.19
CA THR A 165 2.71 -15.71 0.12
C THR A 165 1.73 -14.55 0.02
N PRO A 166 0.63 -14.54 0.80
CA PRO A 166 -0.30 -13.43 0.80
C PRO A 166 0.37 -12.16 1.31
N ARG A 167 0.15 -11.04 0.60
CA ARG A 167 0.86 -9.79 0.80
C ARG A 167 -0.10 -8.61 0.94
N VAL A 168 0.16 -7.79 1.95
CA VAL A 168 -0.39 -6.43 2.07
C VAL A 168 0.71 -5.44 1.68
N LEU A 169 0.50 -4.68 0.62
CA LEU A 169 1.39 -3.60 0.18
C LEU A 169 0.72 -2.26 0.43
N THR A 170 1.31 -1.44 1.31
CA THR A 170 0.93 -0.04 1.49
C THR A 170 2.03 0.87 0.91
N VAL A 171 1.65 1.85 0.10
CA VAL A 171 2.59 2.77 -0.56
C VAL A 171 2.43 4.17 0.03
N LEU A 172 3.43 4.62 0.80
CA LEU A 172 3.57 5.92 1.44
C LEU A 172 5.02 6.05 1.98
N ALA A 173 5.38 6.98 2.84
CA ALA A 173 6.77 7.18 3.27
C ALA A 173 7.35 6.13 4.25
N GLY A 174 7.14 4.82 4.01
CA GLY A 174 7.48 3.73 4.94
C GLY A 174 8.95 3.62 5.34
N SER A 175 9.88 3.86 4.41
CA SER A 175 11.32 3.89 4.71
C SER A 175 11.83 5.24 5.21
N MET A 176 10.94 6.23 5.37
CA MET A 176 11.28 7.58 5.87
C MET A 176 10.86 7.73 7.34
N LEU A 177 10.99 6.65 8.10
CA LEU A 177 10.59 6.63 9.51
C LEU A 177 11.38 7.67 10.30
N SER A 178 10.67 8.46 11.11
CA SER A 178 11.26 9.40 12.05
C SER A 178 10.47 9.37 13.36
N THR A 179 11.05 9.85 14.44
CA THR A 179 10.36 10.00 15.73
C THR A 179 9.48 11.25 15.81
N ARG A 180 9.34 12.01 14.71
CA ARG A 180 8.60 13.28 14.66
C ARG A 180 7.11 13.03 14.42
N ILE A 181 6.43 12.58 15.47
CA ILE A 181 4.97 12.44 15.52
C ILE A 181 4.43 13.11 16.77
N ASP A 182 3.35 13.89 16.65
CA ASP A 182 2.63 14.41 17.80
C ASP A 182 1.71 13.33 18.36
N ALA A 183 2.20 12.59 19.36
CA ALA A 183 1.46 11.54 20.02
C ALA A 183 0.24 12.04 20.83
N THR A 184 0.11 13.35 21.01
CA THR A 184 -1.05 13.97 21.67
C THR A 184 -2.11 14.45 20.67
N ASP A 185 -1.78 14.53 19.38
CA ASP A 185 -2.71 14.91 18.30
C ASP A 185 -2.40 14.10 17.02
N LEU A 186 -2.61 12.79 17.08
CA LEU A 186 -2.32 11.89 15.96
C LEU A 186 -3.09 12.28 14.69
N ASN A 187 -4.32 12.77 14.85
CA ASN A 187 -5.19 13.26 13.77
C ASN A 187 -4.98 14.72 13.38
N LEU A 188 -4.00 15.41 13.98
CA LEU A 188 -3.67 16.80 13.67
C LEU A 188 -4.90 17.74 13.71
N THR A 189 -5.85 17.46 14.59
CA THR A 189 -7.11 18.22 14.72
C THR A 189 -6.86 19.63 15.25
N ARG A 190 -5.83 19.82 16.08
CA ARG A 190 -5.39 21.14 16.60
C ARG A 190 -4.66 21.97 15.56
N SER A 191 -4.29 21.37 14.43
CA SER A 191 -3.73 22.06 13.26
C SER A 191 -4.80 22.62 12.31
N SER A 192 -6.08 22.63 12.72
CA SER A 192 -7.23 23.19 12.01
C SER A 192 -7.09 24.71 11.73
N PRO A 193 -7.63 25.25 10.63
CA PRO A 193 -7.46 26.65 10.19
C PRO A 193 -7.75 27.75 11.22
N SER A 194 -8.44 27.47 12.33
CA SER A 194 -8.62 28.42 13.44
C SER A 194 -7.36 28.68 14.27
N SER A 195 -6.29 27.86 14.13
CA SER A 195 -5.05 27.98 14.92
C SER A 195 -3.88 28.65 14.16
N GLY A 196 -4.10 29.18 12.95
CA GLY A 196 -3.08 29.89 12.18
C GLY A 196 -1.92 29.01 11.64
N SER A 197 -1.99 27.69 11.80
CA SER A 197 -0.93 26.73 11.44
C SER A 197 -1.15 25.95 10.14
N SER A 198 -1.85 26.55 9.16
CA SER A 198 -2.21 25.89 7.88
C SER A 198 -1.03 25.63 6.92
N ARG A 199 0.13 26.30 7.10
CA ARG A 199 1.21 26.26 6.10
C ARG A 199 2.01 24.96 6.03
N LEU A 200 1.98 24.13 7.09
CA LEU A 200 2.75 22.88 7.17
C LEU A 200 1.88 21.63 7.35
N PHE A 201 0.54 21.77 7.33
CA PHE A 201 -0.39 20.65 7.49
C PHE A 201 -0.07 19.51 6.52
N GLY A 202 0.14 19.81 5.24
CA GLY A 202 0.47 18.82 4.22
C GLY A 202 1.68 17.95 4.59
N PHE A 203 2.78 18.58 5.00
CA PHE A 203 4.01 17.87 5.39
C PHE A 203 3.84 17.08 6.68
N LYS A 204 3.16 17.65 7.68
CA LYS A 204 2.87 16.96 8.94
C LYS A 204 1.98 15.75 8.71
N THR A 205 0.92 15.89 7.92
CA THR A 205 0.00 14.80 7.55
C THR A 205 0.75 13.65 6.88
N GLN A 206 1.56 13.93 5.85
CA GLN A 206 2.33 12.90 5.15
C GLN A 206 3.25 12.12 6.10
N THR A 207 3.90 12.82 7.04
CA THR A 207 4.80 12.20 8.02
C THR A 207 4.03 11.39 9.08
N HIS A 208 2.94 11.95 9.62
CA HIS A 208 2.07 11.29 10.60
C HIS A 208 1.46 10.02 10.01
N MET A 209 0.82 10.10 8.84
CA MET A 209 0.16 8.95 8.22
C MET A 209 1.17 7.86 7.86
N ALA A 210 2.39 8.21 7.44
CA ALA A 210 3.45 7.23 7.23
C ALA A 210 3.86 6.51 8.53
N ILE A 211 4.12 7.25 9.61
CA ILE A 211 4.49 6.65 10.89
C ILE A 211 3.34 5.76 11.41
N MET A 212 2.10 6.24 11.33
CA MET A 212 0.92 5.48 11.77
C MET A 212 0.70 4.20 10.96
N ASN A 213 0.87 4.23 9.63
CA ASN A 213 0.86 3.02 8.79
C ASN A 213 1.88 2.00 9.31
N THR A 214 3.12 2.43 9.52
CA THR A 214 4.19 1.57 10.02
C THR A 214 3.84 0.96 11.38
N LEU A 215 3.40 1.76 12.36
CA LEU A 215 3.15 1.26 13.71
C LEU A 215 1.95 0.30 13.79
N PHE A 216 0.90 0.57 13.02
CA PHE A 216 -0.26 -0.31 12.97
C PHE A 216 0.07 -1.63 12.27
N LEU A 217 0.72 -1.57 11.11
CA LEU A 217 1.15 -2.78 10.39
C LEU A 217 2.19 -3.58 11.19
N ASP A 218 3.05 -2.92 11.97
CA ASP A 218 4.02 -3.59 12.84
C ASP A 218 3.34 -4.35 13.99
N THR A 219 2.20 -3.83 14.47
CA THR A 219 1.34 -4.52 15.45
C THR A 219 0.67 -5.73 14.82
N LEU A 220 0.09 -5.57 13.62
CA LEU A 220 -0.52 -6.69 12.89
C LEU A 220 0.50 -7.77 12.53
N ALA A 221 1.69 -7.39 12.07
CA ALA A 221 2.75 -8.33 11.70
C ALA A 221 3.30 -9.13 12.88
N ALA A 222 3.17 -8.60 14.11
CA ALA A 222 3.60 -9.27 15.33
C ALA A 222 2.57 -10.26 15.89
N ASP A 223 1.31 -10.18 15.47
CA ASP A 223 0.26 -11.14 15.85
C ASP A 223 0.58 -12.52 15.23
N PRO A 224 0.74 -13.59 16.04
CA PRO A 224 0.99 -14.94 15.54
C PRO A 224 -0.05 -15.44 14.54
N ALA A 225 -1.30 -14.97 14.62
CA ALA A 225 -2.34 -15.31 13.64
C ALA A 225 -2.03 -14.77 12.23
N ASN A 226 -1.06 -13.84 12.10
CA ASN A 226 -0.61 -13.26 10.84
C ASN A 226 0.76 -13.76 10.38
N ALA A 227 1.35 -14.77 11.02
CA ALA A 227 2.70 -15.27 10.69
C ALA A 227 2.85 -15.74 9.22
N GLY A 228 1.75 -16.08 8.56
CA GLY A 228 1.70 -16.46 7.15
C GLY A 228 1.52 -15.31 6.16
N VAL A 229 1.29 -14.08 6.63
CA VAL A 229 1.02 -12.89 5.81
C VAL A 229 2.22 -11.96 5.86
N GLY A 230 2.65 -11.47 4.70
CA GLY A 230 3.71 -10.47 4.62
C GLY A 230 3.15 -9.06 4.47
N PHE A 231 3.75 -8.10 5.16
CA PHE A 231 3.38 -6.68 5.11
C PHE A 231 4.54 -5.87 4.56
N VAL A 232 4.29 -5.05 3.54
CA VAL A 232 5.29 -4.15 2.95
C VAL A 232 4.77 -2.74 3.03
N HIS A 233 5.54 -1.86 3.68
CA HIS A 233 5.31 -0.42 3.63
C HIS A 233 6.42 0.22 2.82
N ASN A 234 6.07 0.62 1.59
CA ASN A 234 7.04 1.10 0.61
C ASN A 234 6.98 2.62 0.44
N TRP A 235 8.15 3.27 0.55
CA TRP A 235 8.39 4.59 -0.02
C TRP A 235 8.83 4.48 -1.47
N PRO A 236 8.01 4.92 -2.44
CA PRO A 236 8.26 4.67 -3.86
C PRO A 236 9.24 5.67 -4.49
N GLY A 237 9.69 6.67 -3.72
CA GLY A 237 10.46 7.79 -4.24
C GLY A 237 9.58 8.91 -4.79
N ALA A 238 10.18 9.86 -5.48
CA ALA A 238 9.45 10.92 -6.16
C ALA A 238 8.95 10.37 -7.50
N VAL A 239 7.71 9.89 -7.55
CA VAL A 239 7.04 9.48 -8.80
C VAL A 239 6.02 10.54 -9.18
N ASP A 240 6.11 11.10 -10.40
CA ASP A 240 5.10 12.03 -10.89
C ASP A 240 3.82 11.27 -11.21
N THR A 241 2.89 11.28 -10.26
CA THR A 241 1.57 10.65 -10.34
C THR A 241 0.46 11.67 -10.55
N GLY A 242 0.82 12.95 -10.76
CA GLY A 242 -0.11 14.08 -10.67
C GLY A 242 -0.62 14.36 -9.25
N ASN A 243 -0.09 13.67 -8.23
CA ASN A 243 -0.53 13.80 -6.85
C ASN A 243 -0.39 15.24 -6.31
N MET A 244 0.76 15.85 -6.59
CA MET A 244 1.10 17.22 -6.17
C MET A 244 0.29 18.32 -6.89
N ALA A 245 -0.55 17.95 -7.87
CA ALA A 245 -1.43 18.85 -8.60
C ALA A 245 -2.89 18.82 -8.08
N ARG A 246 -3.19 17.97 -7.07
CA ARG A 246 -4.54 17.83 -6.51
C ARG A 246 -4.74 18.81 -5.35
N TYR A 247 -5.54 19.84 -5.56
CA TYR A 247 -5.90 20.84 -4.54
C TYR A 247 -7.43 20.91 -4.40
N HIS A 248 -7.92 20.96 -3.17
CA HIS A 248 -9.34 21.21 -2.89
C HIS A 248 -9.62 22.71 -2.64
N THR A 249 -8.59 23.47 -2.25
CA THR A 249 -8.62 24.92 -2.05
C THR A 249 -7.48 25.58 -2.83
N PRO A 250 -7.75 26.68 -3.57
CA PRO A 250 -6.68 27.47 -4.18
C PRO A 250 -5.80 28.11 -3.10
N THR A 251 -4.48 27.94 -3.18
CA THR A 251 -3.50 28.62 -2.32
C THR A 251 -2.69 29.63 -3.14
N TRP A 252 -1.92 30.53 -2.49
CA TRP A 252 -0.98 31.44 -3.19
C TRP A 252 -0.03 30.69 -4.15
N TRP A 253 0.31 29.43 -3.84
CA TRP A 253 1.15 28.56 -4.68
C TRP A 253 0.37 27.90 -5.84
N SER A 254 -0.95 28.03 -5.87
CA SER A 254 -1.84 27.52 -6.93
C SER A 254 -2.08 28.63 -7.99
N PRO A 255 -1.05 29.03 -8.73
CA PRO A 255 -0.92 28.35 -10.03
C PRO A 255 0.50 27.86 -10.36
N PHE A 256 1.47 27.94 -9.45
CA PHE A 256 2.80 27.33 -9.64
C PHE A 256 2.75 25.90 -9.09
N PRO A 257 2.41 24.88 -9.90
CA PRO A 257 2.20 23.56 -9.34
C PRO A 257 3.51 23.14 -8.69
N LEU A 258 3.46 22.73 -7.42
CA LEU A 258 4.63 22.29 -6.67
C LEU A 258 5.39 21.17 -7.43
N THR A 259 4.70 20.46 -8.34
CA THR A 259 5.32 19.58 -9.35
C THR A 259 6.45 20.25 -10.13
N ASN A 260 6.29 21.49 -10.60
CA ASN A 260 7.29 22.21 -11.39
C ASN A 260 8.55 22.53 -10.57
N LEU A 261 8.41 22.79 -9.27
CA LEU A 261 9.55 22.98 -8.37
C LEU A 261 10.27 21.65 -8.08
N LEU A 262 9.51 20.55 -7.96
CA LEU A 262 10.03 19.22 -7.66
C LEU A 262 10.43 18.43 -8.91
N ARG A 263 10.28 18.98 -10.13
CA ARG A 263 10.69 18.35 -11.40
C ARG A 263 12.13 17.82 -11.38
N PRO A 264 13.15 18.56 -10.88
CA PRO A 264 14.50 18.04 -10.76
C PRO A 264 14.59 16.80 -9.85
N LEU A 265 13.78 16.76 -8.79
CA LEU A 265 13.71 15.63 -7.87
C LEU A 265 13.04 14.40 -8.52
N PHE A 266 12.02 14.61 -9.35
CA PHE A 266 11.40 13.55 -10.17
C PHE A 266 12.38 12.98 -11.20
N LEU A 267 13.28 13.78 -11.77
CA LEU A 267 14.30 13.31 -12.72
C LEU A 267 15.39 12.45 -12.05
N VAL A 268 15.69 12.69 -10.78
CA VAL A 268 16.77 12.00 -10.06
C VAL A 268 16.26 10.77 -9.27
N MET A 269 15.01 10.79 -8.80
CA MET A 269 14.44 9.72 -7.97
C MET A 269 13.22 9.03 -8.59
N GLY A 270 12.78 9.45 -9.78
CA GLY A 270 11.68 8.84 -10.52
C GLY A 270 12.15 7.68 -11.38
N PHE A 271 11.28 6.68 -11.52
CA PHE A 271 11.44 5.61 -12.49
C PHE A 271 10.56 5.88 -13.71
N GLU A 272 10.90 5.23 -14.83
CA GLU A 272 9.96 5.04 -15.93
C GLU A 272 8.66 4.40 -15.40
N GLU A 273 7.50 4.81 -15.92
CA GLU A 273 6.19 4.30 -15.47
C GLU A 273 6.13 2.76 -15.43
N ARG A 274 6.66 2.11 -16.46
CA ARG A 274 6.76 0.65 -16.53
C ARG A 274 7.62 0.08 -15.40
N GLU A 275 8.81 0.63 -15.18
CA GLU A 275 9.69 0.16 -14.09
C GLU A 275 9.05 0.39 -12.72
N ALA A 276 8.33 1.50 -12.51
CA ALA A 276 7.59 1.72 -11.28
C ALA A 276 6.53 0.62 -11.06
N GLY A 277 5.77 0.25 -12.09
CA GLY A 277 4.83 -0.86 -12.04
C GLY A 277 5.51 -2.20 -11.74
N GLU A 278 6.58 -2.54 -12.48
CA GLU A 278 7.36 -3.78 -12.32
C GLU A 278 7.90 -3.90 -10.89
N ARG A 279 8.42 -2.81 -10.32
CA ARG A 279 8.92 -2.75 -8.93
C ARG A 279 7.82 -3.04 -7.92
N HIS A 280 6.61 -2.51 -8.08
CA HIS A 280 5.54 -2.73 -7.10
C HIS A 280 4.89 -4.11 -7.23
N VAL A 281 4.90 -4.72 -8.43
CA VAL A 281 4.60 -6.15 -8.58
C VAL A 281 5.64 -6.96 -7.80
N TYR A 282 6.92 -6.66 -7.96
CA TYR A 282 8.01 -7.32 -7.23
C TYR A 282 7.87 -7.22 -5.71
N LEU A 283 7.51 -6.05 -5.17
CA LEU A 283 7.21 -5.88 -3.74
C LEU A 283 6.00 -6.72 -3.29
N GLY A 284 5.03 -6.92 -4.19
CA GLY A 284 3.85 -7.74 -3.96
C GLY A 284 4.14 -9.25 -3.93
N THR A 285 5.05 -9.72 -4.79
CA THR A 285 5.14 -11.15 -5.14
C THR A 285 6.49 -11.81 -4.86
N SER A 286 7.57 -11.05 -4.69
CA SER A 286 8.90 -11.63 -4.46
C SER A 286 8.99 -12.35 -3.11
N GLY A 287 9.66 -13.51 -3.10
CA GLY A 287 10.03 -14.22 -1.88
C GLY A 287 11.07 -13.49 -1.02
N ARG A 288 11.68 -12.41 -1.54
CA ARG A 288 12.62 -11.57 -0.78
C ARG A 288 11.98 -10.98 0.49
N PHE A 289 10.70 -10.64 0.43
CA PHE A 289 9.95 -10.03 1.53
C PHE A 289 9.21 -11.08 2.36
N GLY A 290 9.79 -12.27 2.53
CA GLY A 290 9.17 -13.38 3.23
C GLY A 290 8.37 -14.32 2.31
N GLY A 291 8.15 -15.52 2.83
CA GLY A 291 7.63 -16.68 2.12
C GLY A 291 8.52 -17.89 2.37
N ARG A 292 7.98 -19.11 2.24
CA ARG A 292 8.79 -20.34 2.27
C ARG A 292 9.53 -20.46 0.93
N ASN A 293 10.70 -19.84 0.82
CA ASN A 293 11.64 -20.23 -0.23
C ASN A 293 12.27 -21.57 0.19
N GLU A 294 11.61 -22.69 -0.10
CA GLU A 294 12.30 -23.98 -0.27
C GLU A 294 13.05 -24.00 -1.62
N GLN A 295 13.72 -22.91 -1.96
CA GLN A 295 14.61 -22.89 -3.11
C GLN A 295 15.95 -23.44 -2.64
N LYS A 296 16.44 -24.46 -3.36
CA LYS A 296 17.76 -25.07 -3.14
C LYS A 296 18.81 -23.99 -2.93
N GLU A 297 19.75 -24.24 -2.02
CA GLU A 297 20.94 -23.41 -1.82
C GLU A 297 21.54 -23.03 -3.19
N GLY A 298 21.54 -21.73 -3.52
CA GLY A 298 22.21 -21.18 -4.71
C GLY A 298 21.33 -20.58 -5.81
N GLU A 299 20.01 -20.78 -5.85
CA GLU A 299 19.17 -20.34 -6.98
C GLU A 299 18.06 -19.31 -6.63
N GLY A 300 17.93 -18.90 -5.37
CA GLY A 300 16.91 -17.95 -4.90
C GLY A 300 17.45 -16.59 -4.45
N GLU A 301 16.63 -15.53 -4.55
CA GLU A 301 16.97 -14.24 -3.93
C GLU A 301 17.05 -14.38 -2.41
N LYS A 302 18.17 -13.95 -1.83
CA LYS A 302 18.37 -13.92 -0.37
C LYS A 302 17.27 -13.06 0.29
N GLY A 303 16.57 -13.64 1.26
CA GLY A 303 15.56 -12.94 2.06
C GLY A 303 16.15 -11.72 2.77
N CYS A 304 15.29 -10.74 3.10
CA CYS A 304 15.69 -9.58 3.89
C CYS A 304 15.18 -9.66 5.33
N LYS A 305 15.69 -8.77 6.20
CA LYS A 305 15.25 -8.65 7.59
C LYS A 305 13.91 -7.92 7.66
N ASN A 306 12.96 -8.46 8.40
CA ASN A 306 11.73 -7.77 8.78
C ASN A 306 12.00 -6.73 9.90
N THR A 307 10.98 -6.00 10.34
CA THR A 307 11.08 -5.00 11.43
C THR A 307 11.38 -5.59 12.81
N ARG A 308 11.39 -6.92 12.95
CA ARG A 308 11.77 -7.66 14.16
C ARG A 308 13.19 -8.22 14.08
N GLY A 309 13.92 -7.92 13.01
CA GLY A 309 15.30 -8.38 12.80
C GLY A 309 15.40 -9.82 12.29
N GLU A 310 14.28 -10.46 11.97
CA GLU A 310 14.25 -11.84 11.51
C GLU A 310 14.47 -11.89 9.99
N GLU A 311 15.44 -12.69 9.55
CA GLU A 311 15.80 -12.83 8.14
C GLU A 311 14.99 -13.95 7.47
N GLY A 312 14.41 -13.65 6.30
CA GLY A 312 13.68 -14.64 5.49
C GLY A 312 12.32 -15.06 6.06
N ARG A 313 11.89 -14.49 7.19
CA ARG A 313 10.55 -14.69 7.75
C ARG A 313 9.58 -13.63 7.28
N ASN A 314 8.29 -13.97 7.26
CA ASN A 314 7.25 -12.98 7.09
C ASN A 314 7.28 -11.94 8.23
N GLY A 315 6.62 -10.82 8.02
CA GLY A 315 6.57 -9.72 8.96
C GLY A 315 6.33 -8.41 8.21
N LEU A 316 6.68 -7.30 8.84
CA LEU A 316 6.68 -5.99 8.20
C LEU A 316 8.05 -5.68 7.59
N PHE A 317 8.05 -5.16 6.37
CA PHE A 317 9.22 -4.68 5.65
C PHE A 317 9.04 -3.20 5.30
N LEU A 318 9.98 -2.36 5.73
CA LEU A 318 10.01 -0.92 5.40
C LEU A 318 10.96 -0.70 4.23
N VAL A 319 10.41 -0.49 3.04
CA VAL A 319 11.15 -0.59 1.78
C VAL A 319 11.27 0.78 1.11
N ASN A 320 12.48 1.15 0.68
CA ASN A 320 12.72 2.42 -0.02
C ASN A 320 12.48 2.31 -1.55
N HIS A 321 12.65 3.41 -2.27
CA HIS A 321 12.43 3.48 -3.73
C HIS A 321 13.36 2.55 -4.51
N LYS A 322 14.48 2.14 -3.91
CA LYS A 322 15.46 1.22 -4.50
C LYS A 322 15.10 -0.26 -4.29
N GLY A 323 13.96 -0.55 -3.67
CA GLY A 323 13.53 -1.91 -3.32
C GLY A 323 14.28 -2.50 -2.13
N GLU A 324 14.97 -1.68 -1.33
CA GLU A 324 15.75 -2.14 -0.19
C GLU A 324 15.04 -1.86 1.13
N VAL A 325 15.15 -2.81 2.07
CA VAL A 325 14.74 -2.58 3.45
C VAL A 325 15.65 -1.52 4.06
N SER A 326 15.07 -0.43 4.55
CA SER A 326 15.80 0.72 5.05
C SER A 326 14.95 1.47 6.06
N TYR A 327 15.38 1.48 7.31
CA TYR A 327 14.75 2.22 8.41
C TYR A 327 15.74 2.35 9.58
N SER A 328 15.44 3.25 10.53
CA SER A 328 16.18 3.35 11.79
C SER A 328 15.55 2.42 12.83
N GLU A 329 16.29 1.38 13.25
CA GLU A 329 15.85 0.44 14.28
C GLU A 329 15.56 1.16 15.60
N SER A 330 16.47 2.05 16.04
CA SER A 330 16.29 2.84 17.26
C SER A 330 15.07 3.78 17.20
N ALA A 331 14.77 4.38 16.05
CA ALA A 331 13.56 5.18 15.88
C ALA A 331 12.29 4.32 15.98
N LEU A 332 12.31 3.11 15.37
CA LEU A 332 11.18 2.20 15.45
C LEU A 332 10.96 1.69 16.88
N GLU A 333 12.03 1.35 17.60
CA GLU A 333 11.96 0.94 19.02
C GLU A 333 11.38 2.04 19.90
N ALA A 334 11.84 3.29 19.74
CA ALA A 334 11.28 4.43 20.47
C ALA A 334 9.78 4.62 20.19
N LEU A 335 9.38 4.55 18.91
CA LEU A 335 7.98 4.68 18.53
C LEU A 335 7.10 3.52 19.04
N ARG A 336 7.64 2.29 19.10
CA ARG A 336 6.95 1.14 19.71
C ARG A 336 6.66 1.40 21.19
N GLY A 337 7.65 1.90 21.93
CA GLY A 337 7.50 2.20 23.35
C GLY A 337 6.51 3.34 23.63
N ASP A 338 6.57 4.42 22.86
CA ASP A 338 5.92 5.69 23.24
C ASP A 338 4.58 5.97 22.55
N VAL A 339 4.38 5.41 21.35
CA VAL A 339 3.34 5.85 20.40
C VAL A 339 2.48 4.71 19.84
N GLN A 340 3.03 3.51 19.65
CA GLN A 340 2.32 2.40 18.97
C GLN A 340 0.97 2.06 19.61
N GLY A 341 0.90 1.97 20.94
CA GLY A 341 -0.36 1.71 21.65
C GLY A 341 -1.41 2.80 21.40
N LYS A 342 -1.03 4.08 21.47
CA LYS A 342 -1.93 5.21 21.21
C LYS A 342 -2.46 5.21 19.77
N VAL A 343 -1.60 4.86 18.80
CA VAL A 343 -1.99 4.72 17.39
C VAL A 343 -2.99 3.59 17.24
N TRP A 344 -2.74 2.44 17.88
CA TRP A 344 -3.66 1.31 17.86
C TRP A 344 -5.04 1.70 18.44
N ASP A 345 -5.06 2.25 19.65
CA ASP A 345 -6.30 2.58 20.37
C ASP A 345 -7.16 3.58 19.60
N LEU A 346 -6.55 4.69 19.14
CA LEU A 346 -7.26 5.70 18.33
C LEU A 346 -7.79 5.10 17.02
N THR A 347 -7.01 4.23 16.38
CA THR A 347 -7.44 3.61 15.12
C THR A 347 -8.61 2.68 15.35
N MET A 348 -8.56 1.85 16.38
CA MET A 348 -9.66 0.95 16.71
C MET A 348 -10.93 1.71 17.14
N GLU A 349 -10.79 2.85 17.83
CA GLU A 349 -11.90 3.76 18.15
C GLU A 349 -12.58 4.28 16.87
N ILE A 350 -11.80 4.83 15.93
CA ILE A 350 -12.31 5.40 14.67
C ILE A 350 -12.91 4.33 13.76
N LEU A 351 -12.28 3.16 13.69
CA LEU A 351 -12.73 2.06 12.84
C LEU A 351 -13.90 1.27 13.44
N GLY A 352 -14.14 1.36 14.76
CA GLY A 352 -15.13 0.57 15.48
C GLY A 352 -16.52 0.52 14.84
N PRO A 353 -17.11 1.65 14.39
CA PRO A 353 -18.40 1.66 13.70
C PRO A 353 -18.42 0.96 12.33
N PHE A 354 -17.24 0.71 11.74
CA PHE A 354 -17.08 0.19 10.39
C PHE A 354 -16.58 -1.25 10.34
N LEU A 355 -16.02 -1.77 11.43
CA LEU A 355 -15.66 -3.19 11.57
C LEU A 355 -16.90 -4.09 11.62
#